data_AF-A0AAW0CBT2-F1
#
_entry.id   AF-A0AAW0CBT2-F1
#
_cell.length_a   1.000
_cell.length_b   1.000
_cell.length_c   1.000
_cell.angle_alpha   90.00
_cell.angle_beta   90.00
_cell.angle_gamma   90.00
#
_symmetry.space_group_name_H-M   'P 1'
#
loop_
_entity.id
_entity.type
_entity.pdbx_description
1 polymer ?
#
loop_
_entity_poly.entity_id
_entity_poly.type
_entity_poly.pdbx_seq_one_letter_code
_entity_poly.pdbx_strand_id
1 'polypeptide(L)'
;NLFNWLWPKIIQLCLDDFVDYWNNHRIRSQRDKVLPSGFSPNYICDFPERFGLVKFGEQAPQEYIDQLRQNIPKSREECYRWVSDEFDTQAAEVYEQIGSPKLKLTDGWTIFCHMLPLLL
;
A
#
# COMPACT_ATOMS: atom_id res chain seq x y z
N ASN A 1 9.47 10.96 -16.85
CA ASN A 1 8.06 10.65 -16.55
C ASN A 1 7.80 9.16 -16.38
N LEU A 2 8.24 8.26 -17.29
CA LEU A 2 7.97 6.81 -17.16
C LEU A 2 8.41 6.21 -15.81
N PHE A 3 9.57 6.61 -15.29
CA PHE A 3 10.05 6.14 -13.98
C PHE A 3 9.04 6.45 -12.87
N ASN A 4 8.56 7.71 -12.82
CA ASN A 4 7.57 8.18 -11.84
C ASN A 4 6.19 7.56 -12.06
N TRP A 5 5.88 7.06 -13.24
CA TRP A 5 4.64 6.33 -13.49
C TRP A 5 4.71 4.87 -13.00
N LEU A 6 5.83 4.20 -13.26
CA LEU A 6 5.99 2.77 -13.02
C LEU A 6 6.35 2.43 -11.57
N TRP A 7 7.39 3.08 -11.03
CA TRP A 7 7.98 2.67 -9.75
C TRP A 7 7.09 2.92 -8.54
N PRO A 8 6.35 4.04 -8.43
CA PRO A 8 5.42 4.21 -7.32
C PRO A 8 4.36 3.11 -7.27
N LYS A 9 3.88 2.62 -8.42
CA LYS A 9 2.93 1.49 -8.48
C LYS A 9 3.57 0.19 -7.98
N ILE A 10 4.79 -0.12 -8.43
CA ILE A 10 5.53 -1.31 -7.97
C ILE A 10 5.81 -1.24 -6.46
N ILE A 11 6.28 -0.09 -5.99
CA ILE A 11 6.62 0.11 -4.57
C ILE A 11 5.36 0.00 -3.72
N GLN A 12 4.24 0.60 -4.14
CA GLN A 12 2.97 0.49 -3.40
C GLN A 12 2.55 -0.97 -3.26
N LEU A 13 2.63 -1.78 -4.32
CA LEU A 13 2.33 -3.21 -4.24
C LEU A 13 3.25 -3.95 -3.27
N CYS A 14 4.55 -3.64 -3.26
CA CYS A 14 5.49 -4.24 -2.31
C CYS A 14 5.18 -3.84 -0.86
N LEU A 15 4.75 -2.59 -0.64
CA LEU A 15 4.34 -2.11 0.68
C LEU A 15 3.05 -2.79 1.14
N ASP A 16 2.08 -2.96 0.24
CA ASP A 16 0.82 -3.63 0.54
C ASP A 16 1.07 -5.11 0.91
N ASP A 17 1.91 -5.81 0.13
CA ASP A 17 2.34 -7.18 0.43
C ASP A 17 3.06 -7.26 1.78
N PHE A 18 3.94 -6.29 2.08
CA PHE A 18 4.64 -6.23 3.35
C PHE A 18 3.68 -5.97 4.52
N VAL A 19 2.72 -5.06 4.37
CA VAL A 19 1.72 -4.75 5.40
C VAL A 19 0.86 -5.97 5.70
N ASP A 20 0.41 -6.69 4.67
CA ASP A 20 -0.36 -7.92 4.83
C ASP A 20 0.46 -8.98 5.57
N TYR A 21 1.66 -9.29 5.07
CA TYR A 21 2.57 -10.24 5.71
C TYR A 21 2.86 -9.83 7.16
N TRP A 22 3.28 -8.58 7.38
CA TRP A 22 3.72 -8.12 8.69
C TRP A 22 2.59 -8.10 9.71
N ASN A 23 1.37 -7.77 9.31
CA ASN A 23 0.26 -7.72 10.25
C ASN A 23 -0.41 -9.09 10.46
N ASN A 24 -0.21 -10.04 9.54
CA ASN A 24 -0.81 -11.38 9.60
C ASN A 24 0.17 -12.51 9.92
N HIS A 25 1.48 -12.27 9.94
CA HIS A 25 2.45 -13.30 10.30
C HIS A 25 2.31 -13.68 11.79
N ARG A 26 2.55 -14.95 12.09
CA ARG A 26 2.54 -15.45 13.47
C ARG A 26 3.84 -15.02 14.17
N ILE A 27 3.72 -14.19 15.21
CA ILE A 27 4.88 -13.83 16.03
C ILE A 27 5.29 -15.02 16.92
N ARG A 28 6.58 -15.13 17.21
CA ARG A 28 7.11 -16.15 18.13
C ARG A 28 6.46 -16.03 19.50
N SER A 29 6.09 -17.16 20.11
CA SER A 29 5.62 -17.19 21.50
C SER A 29 6.77 -16.94 22.47
N GLN A 30 6.51 -16.09 23.46
CA GLN A 30 7.44 -15.69 24.52
C GLN A 30 6.73 -15.88 25.86
N ARG A 31 7.23 -16.83 26.66
CA ARG A 31 6.57 -17.27 27.90
C ARG A 31 6.49 -16.18 28.96
N ASP A 32 7.53 -15.37 29.09
CA ASP A 32 7.67 -14.38 30.16
C ASP A 32 7.11 -13.00 29.77
N LYS A 33 6.50 -12.89 28.60
CA LYS A 33 5.93 -11.64 28.09
C LYS A 33 4.53 -11.44 28.67
N VAL A 34 4.29 -10.27 29.27
CA VAL A 34 2.98 -9.88 29.80
C VAL A 34 1.94 -9.74 28.69
N LEU A 35 2.34 -9.19 27.55
CA LEU A 35 1.46 -9.02 26.39
C LEU A 35 1.40 -10.30 25.53
N PRO A 36 0.30 -10.53 24.80
CA PRO A 36 0.14 -11.69 23.95
C PRO A 36 1.30 -11.88 22.96
N SER A 37 1.62 -13.15 22.74
CA SER A 37 2.62 -13.63 21.78
C SER A 37 2.19 -14.98 21.22
N GLY A 38 2.74 -15.41 20.09
CA GLY A 38 2.35 -16.68 19.46
C GLY A 38 1.18 -16.60 18.47
N PHE A 39 0.65 -15.40 18.20
CA PHE A 39 -0.45 -15.12 17.26
C PHE A 39 -0.09 -13.96 16.33
N SER A 40 -0.89 -13.70 15.29
CA SER A 40 -0.64 -12.53 14.44
C SER A 40 -1.04 -11.23 15.12
N PRO A 41 -0.37 -10.10 14.79
CA PRO A 41 -0.74 -8.79 15.31
C PRO A 41 -2.22 -8.46 15.09
N ASN A 42 -2.74 -8.62 13.88
CA ASN A 42 -4.16 -8.37 13.59
C ASN A 42 -5.08 -9.22 14.47
N TYR A 43 -4.80 -10.52 14.64
CA TYR A 43 -5.64 -11.38 15.47
C TYR A 43 -5.68 -10.93 16.94
N ILE A 44 -4.58 -10.43 17.48
CA ILE A 44 -4.54 -9.89 18.85
C ILE A 44 -5.35 -8.58 18.94
N CYS A 45 -5.23 -7.71 17.95
CA CYS A 45 -5.93 -6.42 17.90
C CYS A 45 -7.44 -6.56 17.63
N ASP A 46 -7.84 -7.53 16.83
CA ASP A 46 -9.22 -7.78 16.43
C ASP A 46 -10.01 -8.53 17.52
N PHE A 47 -9.34 -9.40 18.27
CA PHE A 47 -9.94 -10.24 19.33
C PHE A 47 -9.23 -10.08 20.69
N PRO A 48 -9.07 -8.85 21.21
CA PRO A 48 -8.34 -8.60 22.46
C PRO A 48 -8.93 -9.36 23.65
N GLU A 49 -10.25 -9.59 23.66
CA GLU A 49 -10.96 -10.31 24.71
C GLU A 49 -10.48 -11.76 24.89
N ARG A 50 -9.98 -12.40 23.82
CA ARG A 50 -9.41 -13.77 23.87
C ARG A 50 -8.11 -13.82 24.66
N PHE A 51 -7.53 -12.67 24.96
CA PHE A 51 -6.27 -12.51 25.67
C PHE A 51 -6.44 -11.79 27.01
N GLY A 52 -7.68 -11.60 27.49
CA GLY A 52 -7.95 -10.80 28.68
C GLY A 52 -7.64 -9.31 28.51
N LEU A 53 -7.49 -8.84 27.27
CA LEU A 53 -7.31 -7.44 26.95
C LEU A 53 -8.67 -6.79 26.65
N VAL A 54 -8.69 -5.47 26.71
CA VAL A 54 -9.86 -4.66 26.37
C VAL A 54 -9.55 -3.88 25.11
N LYS A 55 -10.50 -3.85 24.17
CA LYS A 55 -10.41 -2.98 22.99
C LYS A 55 -10.51 -1.53 23.45
N PHE A 56 -9.39 -0.82 23.42
CA PHE A 56 -9.32 0.59 23.76
C PHE A 56 -9.26 1.42 22.47
N GLY A 57 -10.12 2.44 22.37
CA GLY A 57 -10.26 3.27 21.18
C GLY A 57 -11.60 3.03 20.47
N GLU A 58 -12.42 4.07 20.43
CA GLU A 58 -13.59 4.13 19.55
C GLU A 58 -13.13 4.50 18.14
N GLN A 59 -13.87 4.07 17.12
CA GLN A 59 -13.66 4.62 15.79
C GLN A 59 -13.94 6.11 15.84
N ALA A 60 -12.98 6.92 15.41
CA ALA A 60 -13.18 8.36 15.31
C ALA A 60 -14.41 8.60 14.40
N PRO A 61 -15.40 9.41 14.85
CA PRO A 61 -16.52 9.79 14.02
C PRO A 61 -16.05 10.31 12.66
N GLN A 62 -16.64 9.80 11.58
CA GLN A 62 -16.25 10.15 10.21
C GLN A 62 -16.28 11.67 9.98
N GLU A 63 -17.25 12.36 10.60
CA GLU A 63 -17.38 13.81 10.55
C GLU A 63 -16.11 14.56 10.99
N TYR A 64 -15.42 14.08 12.04
CA TYR A 64 -14.17 14.70 12.47
C TYR A 64 -13.01 14.41 11.51
N ILE A 65 -12.98 13.20 10.94
CA ILE A 65 -11.98 12.84 9.92
C ILE A 65 -12.16 13.75 8.69
N ASP A 66 -13.40 13.97 8.26
CA ASP A 66 -13.74 14.81 7.11
C ASP A 66 -13.37 16.27 7.37
N GLN A 67 -13.67 16.81 8.57
CA GLN A 67 -13.27 18.16 8.97
C GLN A 67 -11.74 18.32 8.97
N LEU A 68 -11.00 17.35 9.52
CA LEU A 68 -9.54 17.38 9.49
C LEU A 68 -9.00 17.29 8.05
N ARG A 69 -9.67 16.50 7.20
CA ARG A 69 -9.28 16.35 5.79
C ARG A 69 -9.41 17.66 5.00
N GLN A 70 -10.42 18.47 5.30
CA GLN A 70 -10.62 19.79 4.69
C GLN A 70 -9.47 20.75 4.96
N ASN A 71 -8.72 20.56 6.06
CA ASN A 71 -7.55 21.39 6.40
C ASN A 71 -6.28 20.99 5.65
N ILE A 72 -6.29 19.87 4.92
CA ILE A 72 -5.14 19.39 4.15
C ILE A 72 -5.31 19.86 2.70
N PRO A 73 -4.43 20.75 2.18
CA PRO A 73 -4.66 21.43 0.89
C PRO A 73 -4.71 20.50 -0.32
N LYS A 74 -4.01 19.37 -0.27
CA LYS A 74 -3.96 18.41 -1.37
C LYS A 74 -4.87 17.23 -1.12
N SER A 75 -5.63 16.81 -2.12
CA SER A 75 -6.42 15.58 -2.10
C SER A 75 -5.52 14.34 -2.05
N ARG A 76 -6.11 13.17 -1.78
CA ARG A 76 -5.33 11.93 -1.77
C ARG A 76 -4.87 11.67 -3.18
N GLU A 77 -5.78 11.79 -4.13
CA GLU A 77 -5.60 11.59 -5.57
C GLU A 77 -4.46 12.47 -6.09
N GLU A 78 -4.38 13.74 -5.67
CA GLU A 78 -3.28 14.65 -6.04
C GLU A 78 -1.93 14.21 -5.48
N CYS A 79 -1.88 13.70 -4.26
CA CYS A 79 -0.64 13.17 -3.68
C CYS A 79 -0.14 11.90 -4.40
N TYR A 80 -1.04 11.12 -5.01
CA TYR A 80 -0.70 9.93 -5.80
C TYR A 80 -0.60 10.21 -7.31
N ARG A 81 -0.77 11.46 -7.75
CA ARG A 81 -0.55 11.89 -9.13
C ARG A 81 0.94 12.17 -9.36
N TRP A 82 1.69 11.13 -9.70
CA TRP A 82 3.15 11.18 -9.91
C TRP A 82 3.57 11.76 -11.28
N VAL A 83 2.64 11.81 -12.23
CA VAL A 83 2.82 12.31 -13.60
C VAL A 83 1.57 13.08 -14.04
N SER A 84 1.62 13.81 -15.15
CA SER A 84 0.43 14.46 -15.71
C SER A 84 -0.59 13.42 -16.20
N ASP A 85 -1.88 13.78 -16.22
CA ASP A 85 -2.96 12.91 -16.71
C ASP A 85 -2.75 12.52 -18.19
N GLU A 86 -2.18 13.43 -18.99
CA GLU A 86 -1.78 13.15 -20.38
C GLU A 86 -0.72 12.05 -20.47
N PHE A 87 0.34 12.13 -19.64
CA PHE A 87 1.39 11.12 -19.63
C PHE A 87 0.90 9.79 -19.02
N ASP A 88 0.02 9.84 -18.02
CA ASP A 88 -0.60 8.65 -17.43
C ASP A 88 -1.38 7.87 -18.50
N THR A 89 -2.16 8.57 -19.32
CA THR A 89 -2.91 7.99 -20.44
C THR A 89 -1.98 7.32 -21.45
N GLN A 90 -0.95 8.04 -21.92
CA GLN A 90 0.03 7.49 -22.87
C GLN A 90 0.78 6.26 -22.31
N ALA A 91 1.23 6.35 -21.06
CA ALA A 91 1.93 5.25 -20.40
C ALA A 91 1.01 4.04 -20.19
N ALA A 92 -0.27 4.24 -19.88
CA ALA A 92 -1.26 3.18 -19.75
C ALA A 92 -1.48 2.44 -21.07
N GLU A 93 -1.66 3.16 -22.18
CA GLU A 93 -1.81 2.58 -23.53
C GLU A 93 -0.60 1.74 -23.92
N VAL A 94 0.62 2.26 -23.72
CA VAL A 94 1.86 1.52 -23.99
C VAL A 94 2.01 0.30 -23.08
N TYR A 95 1.63 0.42 -21.81
CA TYR A 95 1.67 -0.70 -20.87
C TYR A 95 0.68 -1.82 -21.26
N GLU A 96 -0.50 -1.46 -21.77
CA GLU A 96 -1.45 -2.40 -22.36
C GLU A 96 -0.88 -3.05 -23.64
N GLN A 97 -0.21 -2.28 -24.50
CA GLN A 97 0.40 -2.78 -25.72
C GLN A 97 1.47 -3.86 -25.47
N ILE A 98 2.24 -3.75 -24.38
CA ILE A 98 3.22 -4.78 -23.99
C ILE A 98 2.60 -5.95 -23.19
N GLY A 99 1.27 -6.01 -23.09
CA GLY A 99 0.53 -7.11 -22.48
C GLY A 99 0.30 -6.99 -20.97
N SER A 100 0.43 -5.79 -20.41
CA SER A 100 0.19 -5.50 -18.98
C SER A 100 0.91 -6.46 -18.01
N PRO A 101 2.24 -6.63 -18.13
CA PRO A 101 3.01 -7.56 -17.31
C PRO A 101 2.90 -7.21 -15.82
N LYS A 102 2.76 -8.22 -14.95
CA LYS A 102 2.63 -7.99 -13.50
C LYS A 102 3.74 -7.08 -12.96
N LEU A 103 3.34 -6.06 -12.21
CA LEU A 103 4.23 -5.07 -11.61
C LEU A 103 4.97 -5.64 -10.40
N LYS A 104 6.06 -6.37 -10.64
CA LYS A 104 6.97 -6.90 -9.62
C LYS A 104 8.26 -6.11 -9.56
N LEU A 105 8.87 -6.06 -8.38
CA LEU A 105 10.16 -5.41 -8.17
C LEU A 105 11.27 -5.97 -9.08
N THR A 106 11.30 -7.29 -9.27
CA THR A 106 12.30 -7.97 -10.11
C THR A 106 12.18 -7.63 -11.59
N ASP A 107 10.96 -7.32 -12.03
CA ASP A 107 10.63 -7.16 -13.44
C ASP A 107 10.54 -5.68 -13.84
N GLY A 108 10.59 -4.76 -12.85
CA GLY A 108 10.37 -3.32 -13.05
C GLY A 108 11.27 -2.70 -14.12
N TRP A 109 12.57 -3.01 -14.12
CA TRP A 109 13.48 -2.50 -15.15
C TRP A 109 13.20 -3.12 -16.53
N THR A 110 12.83 -4.39 -16.60
CA THR A 110 12.44 -5.05 -17.86
C THR A 110 11.22 -4.39 -18.47
N ILE A 111 10.18 -4.14 -17.66
CA ILE A 111 8.97 -3.44 -18.07
C ILE A 111 9.31 -2.03 -18.54
N PHE A 112 10.13 -1.31 -17.77
CA PHE A 112 10.59 0.03 -18.12
C PHE A 112 11.28 0.05 -19.50
N CYS A 113 12.21 -0.87 -19.75
CA CYS A 113 12.94 -0.96 -21.01
C CYS A 113 12.05 -1.36 -22.20
N HIS A 114 10.97 -2.11 -21.98
CA HIS A 114 10.00 -2.43 -23.03
C HIS A 114 9.06 -1.26 -23.34
N MET A 115 8.68 -0.46 -22.34
CA MET A 115 7.80 0.69 -22.53
C MET A 115 8.53 1.90 -23.12
N LEU A 116 9.78 2.13 -22.71
CA LEU A 116 10.52 3.36 -23.06
C LEU A 116 10.58 3.64 -24.57
N PRO A 117 10.86 2.67 -25.47
CA PRO A 117 10.93 2.91 -26.91
C PRO A 117 9.57 3.23 -27.56
N LEU A 118 8.46 2.88 -26.91
CA LEU A 118 7.10 3.07 -27.42
C LEU A 118 6.48 4.41 -26.98
N LEU A 119 7.11 5.09 -26.02
CA LEU A 119 6.70 6.40 -25.49
C LEU A 119 7.48 7.57 -26.11
N LEU A 120 8.40 7.28 -27.03
CA LEU A 120 9.21 8.27 -27.75
C LEU A 120 8.54 8.68 -29.07
#